data_AF-A0AAW2NP25-F1
#
_entry.id   AF-A0AAW2NP25-F1
#
_cell.length_a   1.000
_cell.length_b   1.000
_cell.length_c   1.000
_cell.angle_alpha   90.00
_cell.angle_beta   90.00
_cell.angle_gamma   90.00
#
_symmetry.space_group_name_H-M   'P 1'
#
loop_
_entity.id
_entity.type
_entity.pdbx_description
1 polymer ?
#
loop_
_entity_poly.entity_id
_entity_poly.type
_entity_poly.pdbx_seq_one_letter_code
_entity_poly.pdbx_strand_id
1 'polypeptide(L)'
;MINRSSGRRAFIESSITAAREHGFMGLDLFDVFPSTPANMTNMESFLDEWKEAIDSEPKDTDTSPLILTMGAKYSPVMESMTYPVNAIRRTFDWVHVLSFDYHLPSKDRFMLLLMLLYYGINEWIRRGLPANKLVLGLPYHGYAWTLVNPNDYAIGAPAKGLAMTPDGSVSYRQIKWYLNSYGVQPTFNSTYVVNYCKIGSFWIGFDDVEVVKIKVSYAKQKGLLGYSVFQVPNDDMDWTLSRTG
;
A
#
# COMPACT_ATOMS: atom_id res chain seq x y z
N MET A 1 -20.77 -8.89 -5.27
CA MET A 1 -20.52 -9.62 -4.00
C MET A 1 -21.26 -8.95 -2.83
N ILE A 2 -20.90 -7.75 -2.39
CA ILE A 2 -21.42 -7.16 -1.14
C ILE A 2 -22.90 -6.73 -1.11
N ASN A 3 -23.55 -6.55 -2.28
CA ASN A 3 -24.87 -5.91 -2.38
C ASN A 3 -26.06 -6.77 -1.90
N ARG A 4 -25.85 -8.07 -1.63
CA ARG A 4 -26.90 -8.98 -1.14
C ARG A 4 -26.33 -9.84 -0.03
N SER A 5 -27.10 -10.07 1.03
CA SER A 5 -26.71 -10.95 2.14
C SER A 5 -26.29 -12.35 1.66
N SER A 6 -27.04 -12.96 0.72
CA SER A 6 -26.65 -14.25 0.13
C SER A 6 -25.31 -14.21 -0.60
N GLY A 7 -24.99 -13.10 -1.26
CA GLY A 7 -23.72 -12.91 -1.96
C GLY A 7 -22.54 -12.74 -1.00
N ARG A 8 -22.75 -12.04 0.12
CA ARG A 8 -21.76 -11.89 1.19
C ARG A 8 -21.46 -13.23 1.85
N ARG A 9 -22.51 -13.94 2.27
CA ARG A 9 -22.41 -15.25 2.90
C ARG A 9 -21.67 -16.26 2.02
N ALA A 10 -22.03 -16.35 0.73
CA ALA A 10 -21.37 -17.25 -0.21
C ALA A 10 -19.88 -16.92 -0.41
N PHE A 11 -19.50 -15.64 -0.38
CA PHE A 11 -18.09 -15.25 -0.44
C PHE A 11 -17.34 -15.60 0.85
N ILE A 12 -17.93 -15.29 2.01
CA ILE A 12 -17.33 -15.56 3.33
C ILE A 12 -17.08 -17.07 3.48
N GLU A 13 -18.11 -17.89 3.31
CA GLU A 13 -18.04 -19.35 3.44
C GLU A 13 -17.00 -19.95 2.47
N SER A 14 -17.01 -19.50 1.20
CA SER A 14 -16.06 -20.02 0.20
C SER A 14 -14.62 -19.56 0.46
N SER A 15 -14.40 -18.33 0.95
CA SER A 15 -13.06 -17.84 1.30
C SER A 15 -12.44 -18.59 2.48
N ILE A 16 -13.23 -18.85 3.53
CA ILE A 16 -12.80 -19.64 4.70
C ILE A 16 -12.48 -21.07 4.26
N THR A 17 -13.36 -21.69 3.48
CA THR A 17 -13.14 -23.05 2.94
C THR A 17 -11.83 -23.11 2.15
N ALA A 18 -11.63 -22.18 1.21
CA ALA A 18 -10.41 -22.12 0.42
C ALA A 18 -9.15 -21.93 1.28
N ALA A 19 -9.22 -21.06 2.30
CA ALA A 19 -8.11 -20.86 3.22
C ALA A 19 -7.71 -22.17 3.92
N ARG A 20 -8.69 -22.93 4.42
CA ARG A 20 -8.44 -24.20 5.12
C ARG A 20 -7.95 -25.29 4.18
N GLU A 21 -8.59 -25.46 3.02
CA GLU A 21 -8.22 -26.48 2.03
C GLU A 21 -6.78 -26.33 1.52
N HIS A 22 -6.29 -25.09 1.44
CA HIS A 22 -4.94 -24.78 0.95
C HIS A 22 -3.93 -24.51 2.07
N GLY A 23 -4.32 -24.69 3.34
CA GLY A 23 -3.43 -24.51 4.49
C GLY A 23 -3.02 -23.06 4.75
N PHE A 24 -3.80 -22.07 4.30
CA PHE A 24 -3.57 -20.68 4.63
C PHE A 24 -3.91 -20.39 6.09
N MET A 25 -3.08 -19.55 6.72
CA MET A 25 -3.26 -19.10 8.11
C MET A 25 -4.23 -17.93 8.23
N GLY A 26 -4.64 -17.33 7.12
CA GLY A 26 -5.43 -16.12 7.12
C GLY A 26 -5.94 -15.73 5.74
N LEU A 27 -6.71 -14.64 5.72
CA LEU A 27 -7.33 -14.06 4.55
C LEU A 27 -7.04 -12.56 4.53
N ASP A 28 -6.61 -12.05 3.38
CA ASP A 28 -6.37 -10.63 3.16
C ASP A 28 -7.43 -10.01 2.26
N LEU A 29 -8.17 -9.02 2.77
CA LEU A 29 -9.10 -8.24 1.98
C LEU A 29 -8.36 -7.10 1.29
N PHE A 30 -8.05 -7.29 0.01
CA PHE A 30 -7.33 -6.32 -0.80
C PHE A 30 -8.22 -5.69 -1.87
N ASP A 31 -7.88 -4.47 -2.30
CA ASP A 31 -8.48 -3.77 -3.44
C ASP A 31 -9.99 -3.48 -3.32
N VAL A 32 -10.45 -3.06 -2.13
CA VAL A 32 -11.87 -2.75 -1.85
C VAL A 32 -12.10 -1.24 -1.73
N PHE A 33 -12.93 -0.68 -2.62
CA PHE A 33 -13.27 0.76 -2.63
C PHE A 33 -14.80 0.96 -2.67
N PRO A 34 -15.46 1.16 -1.51
CA PRO A 34 -16.91 1.39 -1.49
C PRO A 34 -17.25 2.78 -2.02
N SER A 35 -17.60 2.88 -3.30
CA SER A 35 -17.81 4.16 -4.00
C SER A 35 -19.21 4.79 -3.86
N THR A 36 -20.13 4.17 -3.12
CA THR A 36 -21.49 4.69 -2.89
C THR A 36 -21.92 4.53 -1.43
N PRO A 37 -22.87 5.34 -0.91
CA PRO A 37 -23.40 5.16 0.43
C PRO A 37 -23.91 3.75 0.70
N ALA A 38 -24.64 3.17 -0.26
CA ALA A 38 -25.10 1.79 -0.16
C ALA A 38 -23.94 0.78 -0.08
N ASN A 39 -22.87 0.97 -0.86
CA ASN A 39 -21.68 0.11 -0.79
C ASN A 39 -20.96 0.26 0.55
N MET A 40 -20.91 1.46 1.14
CA MET A 40 -20.31 1.70 2.45
C MET A 40 -21.08 0.96 3.55
N THR A 41 -22.42 1.06 3.56
CA THR A 41 -23.27 0.30 4.51
C THR A 41 -23.16 -1.21 4.30
N ASN A 42 -23.19 -1.67 3.04
CA ASN A 42 -23.04 -3.09 2.72
C ASN A 42 -21.65 -3.63 3.10
N MET A 43 -20.61 -2.80 3.03
CA MET A 43 -19.27 -3.15 3.48
C MET A 43 -19.23 -3.32 5.00
N GLU A 44 -19.87 -2.45 5.77
CA GLU A 44 -19.98 -2.62 7.23
C GLU A 44 -20.65 -3.96 7.58
N SER A 45 -21.82 -4.26 6.99
CA SER A 45 -22.47 -5.56 7.22
C SER A 45 -21.61 -6.75 6.79
N PHE A 46 -20.90 -6.63 5.67
CA PHE A 46 -19.97 -7.66 5.21
C PHE A 46 -18.85 -7.94 6.21
N LEU A 47 -18.24 -6.90 6.78
CA LEU A 47 -17.15 -7.05 7.72
C LEU A 47 -17.61 -7.64 9.07
N ASP A 48 -18.81 -7.26 9.53
CA ASP A 48 -19.39 -7.82 10.75
C ASP A 48 -19.76 -9.30 10.54
N GLU A 49 -20.40 -9.66 9.41
CA GLU A 49 -20.74 -11.04 9.04
C GLU A 49 -19.47 -11.92 8.90
N TRP A 50 -18.40 -11.38 8.31
CA TRP A 50 -17.16 -12.14 8.16
C TRP A 50 -16.48 -12.39 9.50
N LYS A 51 -16.47 -11.39 10.39
CA LYS A 51 -15.94 -11.55 11.74
C LYS A 51 -16.72 -12.61 12.52
N GLU A 52 -18.05 -12.58 12.45
CA GLU A 52 -18.92 -13.58 13.07
C GLU A 52 -18.64 -15.00 12.55
N ALA A 53 -18.45 -15.15 11.23
CA ALA A 53 -18.13 -16.43 10.62
C ALA A 53 -16.78 -17.00 11.08
N ILE A 54 -15.75 -16.17 11.21
CA ILE A 54 -14.45 -16.59 11.77
C ILE A 54 -14.58 -16.96 13.25
N ASP A 55 -15.30 -16.15 14.04
CA ASP A 55 -15.45 -16.41 15.48
C ASP A 55 -16.28 -17.67 15.79
N SER A 56 -17.18 -18.02 14.86
CA SER A 56 -18.05 -19.20 14.94
C SER A 56 -17.44 -20.46 14.32
N GLU A 57 -16.26 -20.37 13.69
CA GLU A 57 -15.58 -21.54 13.14
C GLU A 57 -15.31 -22.56 14.26
N PRO A 58 -15.60 -23.86 14.06
CA PRO A 58 -15.31 -24.90 15.05
C PRO A 58 -13.83 -24.88 15.44
N LYS A 59 -13.59 -24.75 16.75
CA LYS A 59 -12.23 -24.75 17.31
C LYS A 59 -11.83 -26.18 17.65
N ASP A 60 -11.06 -26.82 16.78
CA ASP A 60 -10.32 -28.02 17.14
C ASP A 60 -9.01 -27.63 17.84
N THR A 61 -8.44 -28.54 18.65
CA THR A 61 -7.24 -28.27 19.45
C THR A 61 -6.03 -27.84 18.63
N ASP A 62 -6.00 -28.16 17.34
CA ASP A 62 -4.89 -27.87 16.41
C ASP A 62 -5.19 -26.73 15.43
N THR A 63 -6.40 -26.15 15.44
CA THR A 63 -6.80 -25.15 14.44
C THR A 63 -6.85 -23.75 15.05
N SER A 64 -5.83 -22.94 14.76
CA SER A 64 -5.85 -21.52 15.12
C SER A 64 -6.89 -20.75 14.29
N PRO A 65 -7.57 -19.73 14.86
CA PRO A 65 -8.45 -18.84 14.09
C PRO A 65 -7.72 -18.25 12.89
N LEU A 66 -8.41 -18.08 11.75
CA LEU A 66 -7.84 -17.38 10.60
C LEU A 66 -7.51 -15.95 10.98
N ILE A 67 -6.30 -15.52 10.63
CA ILE A 67 -5.90 -14.12 10.69
C ILE A 67 -6.63 -13.36 9.58
N LEU A 68 -7.30 -12.26 9.93
CA LEU A 68 -7.91 -11.39 8.94
C LEU A 68 -7.11 -10.10 8.81
N THR A 69 -6.70 -9.79 7.58
CA THR A 69 -5.98 -8.56 7.27
C THR A 69 -6.68 -7.78 6.16
N MET A 70 -6.37 -6.49 6.06
CA MET A 70 -6.91 -5.66 4.99
C MET A 70 -5.84 -4.76 4.39
N GLY A 71 -5.78 -4.72 3.06
CA GLY A 71 -5.10 -3.68 2.32
C GLY A 71 -6.01 -2.48 2.10
N ALA A 72 -5.65 -1.32 2.64
CA ALA A 72 -6.46 -0.12 2.53
C ALA A 72 -5.69 1.04 1.89
N LYS A 73 -6.43 2.01 1.35
CA LYS A 73 -5.83 3.24 0.81
C LYS A 73 -5.17 4.06 1.91
N TYR A 74 -4.25 4.93 1.48
CA TYR A 74 -3.51 5.83 2.36
C TYR A 74 -4.37 6.62 3.36
N SER A 75 -5.62 6.94 3.01
CA SER A 75 -6.58 7.63 3.86
C SER A 75 -7.88 6.84 3.97
N PRO A 76 -8.52 6.81 5.16
CA PRO A 76 -9.82 6.19 5.33
C PRO A 76 -10.96 6.98 4.65
N VAL A 77 -10.69 8.23 4.23
CA VAL A 77 -11.63 9.12 3.55
C VAL A 77 -10.98 9.74 2.32
N MET A 78 -11.62 9.61 1.17
CA MET A 78 -11.16 10.14 -0.11
C MET A 78 -12.36 10.52 -0.96
N GLU A 79 -12.47 11.77 -1.38
CA GLU A 79 -13.59 12.26 -2.20
C GLU A 79 -14.96 11.84 -1.62
N SER A 80 -15.70 10.97 -2.29
CA SER A 80 -16.99 10.42 -1.87
C SER A 80 -16.91 9.12 -1.07
N MET A 81 -15.71 8.54 -0.91
CA MET A 81 -15.45 7.27 -0.25
C MET A 81 -15.09 7.48 1.23
N THR A 82 -15.75 6.73 2.11
CA THR A 82 -15.40 6.64 3.53
C THR A 82 -15.44 5.18 3.98
N TYR A 83 -14.32 4.68 4.49
CA TYR A 83 -14.28 3.34 5.06
C TYR A 83 -15.04 3.26 6.40
N PRO A 84 -15.73 2.15 6.69
CA PRO A 84 -16.37 1.91 7.99
C PRO A 84 -15.30 1.53 9.03
N VAL A 85 -14.51 2.51 9.48
CA VAL A 85 -13.32 2.29 10.35
C VAL A 85 -13.66 1.51 11.63
N ASN A 86 -14.86 1.69 12.18
CA ASN A 86 -15.31 0.94 13.36
C ASN A 86 -15.47 -0.56 13.09
N ALA A 87 -16.06 -0.94 11.95
CA ALA A 87 -16.19 -2.33 11.54
C ALA A 87 -14.82 -2.93 11.23
N ILE A 88 -13.99 -2.21 10.46
CA ILE A 88 -12.59 -2.60 10.17
C ILE A 88 -11.82 -2.90 11.45
N ARG A 89 -11.92 -2.03 12.46
CA ARG A 89 -11.24 -2.20 13.76
C ARG A 89 -11.65 -3.47 14.49
N ARG A 90 -12.92 -3.89 14.39
CA ARG A 90 -13.45 -5.11 15.04
C ARG A 90 -13.10 -6.38 14.27
N THR A 91 -13.10 -6.29 12.93
CA THR A 91 -12.95 -7.45 12.06
C THR A 91 -11.50 -7.85 11.85
N PHE A 92 -10.62 -6.90 11.53
CA PHE A 92 -9.25 -7.21 11.11
C PHE A 92 -8.27 -7.18 12.28
N ASP A 93 -7.30 -8.09 12.24
CA ASP A 93 -6.14 -8.11 13.13
C ASP A 93 -5.26 -6.87 12.87
N TRP A 94 -5.00 -6.58 11.59
CA TRP A 94 -4.37 -5.33 11.18
C TRP A 94 -4.79 -4.87 9.77
N VAL A 95 -4.53 -3.60 9.51
CA VAL A 95 -4.70 -2.95 8.22
C VAL A 95 -3.34 -2.52 7.72
N HIS A 96 -2.93 -3.02 6.55
CA HIS A 96 -1.74 -2.51 5.88
C HIS A 96 -2.13 -1.41 4.89
N VAL A 97 -1.60 -0.22 5.13
CA VAL A 97 -1.96 0.99 4.41
C VAL A 97 -1.04 1.17 3.22
N LEU A 98 -1.63 1.20 2.01
CA LEU A 98 -0.93 1.47 0.77
C LEU A 98 -0.51 2.94 0.72
N SER A 99 0.69 3.22 1.23
CA SER A 99 1.30 4.55 1.24
C SER A 99 2.28 4.77 0.08
N PHE A 100 1.83 4.40 -1.10
CA PHE A 100 2.51 4.57 -2.39
C PHE A 100 1.46 4.74 -3.49
N ASP A 101 1.90 4.91 -4.74
CA ASP A 101 1.05 5.09 -5.93
C ASP A 101 0.13 6.33 -5.89
N TYR A 102 0.53 7.35 -5.13
CA TYR A 102 -0.21 8.61 -5.01
C TYR A 102 -0.31 9.36 -6.34
N HIS A 103 0.78 9.34 -7.10
CA HIS A 103 0.88 9.94 -8.42
C HIS A 103 1.45 8.92 -9.38
N LEU A 104 0.80 8.78 -10.52
CA LEU A 104 1.12 7.77 -11.51
C LEU A 104 1.37 8.44 -12.86
N PRO A 105 2.42 8.05 -13.60
CA PRO A 105 2.71 8.63 -14.90
C PRO A 105 1.64 8.38 -15.97
N SER A 106 0.72 7.45 -15.73
CA SER A 106 -0.48 7.22 -16.53
C SER A 106 -1.59 8.27 -16.31
N LYS A 107 -1.56 9.00 -15.20
CA LYS A 107 -2.60 9.96 -14.80
C LYS A 107 -2.06 11.39 -14.70
N ASP A 108 -0.88 11.53 -14.10
CA ASP A 108 -0.29 12.81 -13.75
C ASP A 108 0.73 13.25 -14.80
N ARG A 109 0.57 14.49 -15.28
CA ARG A 109 1.53 15.17 -16.18
C ARG A 109 2.56 16.01 -15.42
N PHE A 110 2.72 15.74 -14.14
CA PHE A 110 3.67 16.39 -13.25
C PHE A 110 4.03 15.42 -12.13
N MET A 111 5.22 15.58 -11.57
CA MET A 111 5.74 14.70 -10.53
C MET A 111 5.42 15.30 -9.18
N LEU A 112 4.23 15.06 -8.65
CA LEU A 112 3.96 15.37 -7.26
C LEU A 112 4.27 14.13 -6.42
N LEU A 113 4.88 14.32 -5.26
CA LEU A 113 4.93 13.32 -4.20
C LEU A 113 4.37 14.04 -3.00
N LEU A 114 3.10 13.86 -2.67
CA LEU A 114 2.54 14.62 -1.56
C LEU A 114 3.10 14.12 -0.22
N MET A 115 3.10 15.02 0.77
CA MET A 115 3.23 14.76 2.22
C MET A 115 2.14 13.81 2.79
N LEU A 116 1.52 12.98 1.96
CA LEU A 116 0.34 12.16 2.27
C LEU A 116 0.65 10.97 3.17
N LEU A 117 1.91 10.53 3.26
CA LEU A 117 2.29 9.43 4.13
C LEU A 117 1.95 9.74 5.60
N TYR A 118 2.42 10.90 6.08
CA TYR A 118 2.19 11.32 7.47
C TYR A 118 0.71 11.66 7.72
N TYR A 119 0.07 12.32 6.76
CA TYR A 119 -1.35 12.69 6.87
C TYR A 119 -2.26 11.46 6.94
N GLY A 120 -2.05 10.47 6.05
CA GLY A 120 -2.90 9.29 5.92
C GLY A 120 -2.94 8.43 7.17
N ILE A 121 -1.77 8.09 7.73
CA ILE A 121 -1.66 7.31 8.97
C ILE A 121 -2.35 8.03 10.14
N ASN A 122 -2.13 9.34 10.29
CA ASN A 122 -2.78 10.11 11.35
C ASN A 122 -4.31 10.17 11.17
N GLU A 123 -4.81 10.21 9.93
CA GLU A 123 -6.25 10.20 9.66
C GLU A 123 -6.90 8.86 10.02
N TRP A 124 -6.25 7.72 9.73
CA TRP A 124 -6.70 6.41 10.21
C TRP A 124 -6.80 6.35 11.74
N ILE A 125 -5.79 6.85 12.44
CA ILE A 125 -5.77 6.91 13.91
C ILE A 125 -6.87 7.83 14.43
N ARG A 126 -7.01 9.03 13.85
CA ARG A 126 -8.04 10.01 14.24
C ARG A 126 -9.46 9.47 14.08
N ARG A 127 -9.68 8.57 13.11
CA ARG A 127 -10.96 7.91 12.85
C ARG A 127 -11.21 6.68 13.73
N GLY A 128 -10.26 6.32 14.59
CA GLY A 128 -10.42 5.33 15.63
C GLY A 128 -9.69 4.00 15.40
N LEU A 129 -8.91 3.83 14.33
CA LEU A 129 -8.09 2.64 14.16
C LEU A 129 -6.80 2.77 15.01
N PRO A 130 -6.56 1.88 15.99
CA PRO A 130 -5.38 1.99 16.83
C PRO A 130 -4.07 1.88 16.04
N ALA A 131 -3.04 2.61 16.46
CA ALA A 131 -1.71 2.57 15.83
C ALA A 131 -1.14 1.14 15.77
N ASN A 132 -1.30 0.35 16.83
CA ASN A 132 -0.85 -1.04 16.89
C ASN A 132 -1.71 -2.02 16.05
N LYS A 133 -2.68 -1.53 15.27
CA LYS A 133 -3.37 -2.29 14.21
C LYS A 133 -3.05 -1.77 12.80
N LEU A 134 -2.18 -0.77 12.69
CA LEU A 134 -1.76 -0.19 11.41
C LEU A 134 -0.39 -0.71 11.01
N VAL A 135 -0.26 -1.12 9.75
CA VAL A 135 0.98 -1.56 9.11
C VAL A 135 1.29 -0.60 7.96
N LEU A 136 2.51 -0.07 7.93
CA LEU A 136 2.94 0.89 6.91
C LEU A 136 3.35 0.19 5.60
N GLY A 137 2.71 0.50 4.46
CA GLY A 137 3.09 -0.07 3.16
C GLY A 137 4.26 0.65 2.51
N LEU A 138 5.31 -0.09 2.14
CA LEU A 138 6.52 0.44 1.49
C LEU A 138 6.64 -0.06 0.05
N PRO A 139 6.88 0.82 -0.94
CA PRO A 139 7.09 0.41 -2.32
C PRO A 139 8.54 -0.02 -2.54
N TYR A 140 8.75 -1.22 -3.09
CA TYR A 140 10.05 -1.65 -3.62
C TYR A 140 10.21 -1.31 -5.10
N HIS A 141 9.46 -0.30 -5.54
CA HIS A 141 9.46 0.19 -6.90
C HIS A 141 9.40 1.71 -6.87
N GLY A 142 9.71 2.30 -8.02
CA GLY A 142 9.47 3.69 -8.32
C GLY A 142 8.62 3.83 -9.56
N TYR A 143 8.39 5.08 -9.94
CA TYR A 143 7.74 5.42 -11.20
C TYR A 143 8.61 6.34 -12.03
N ALA A 144 8.55 6.14 -13.35
CA ALA A 144 9.29 6.90 -14.33
C ALA A 144 8.37 7.79 -15.18
N TRP A 145 8.78 9.04 -15.34
CA TRP A 145 8.15 10.04 -16.20
C TRP A 145 9.09 10.49 -17.30
N THR A 146 8.54 10.78 -18.48
CA THR A 146 9.26 11.48 -19.54
C THR A 146 9.09 12.99 -19.32
N LEU A 147 10.17 13.71 -19.07
CA LEU A 147 10.13 15.17 -18.88
C LEU A 147 9.75 15.90 -20.17
N VAL A 148 9.04 17.02 -20.03
CA VAL A 148 8.82 17.96 -21.15
C VAL A 148 10.14 18.65 -21.50
N ASN A 149 10.82 19.19 -20.50
CA ASN A 149 12.13 19.83 -20.61
C ASN A 149 13.14 19.07 -19.75
N PRO A 150 14.12 18.36 -20.31
CA PRO A 150 15.13 17.64 -19.51
C PRO A 150 15.96 18.54 -18.60
N ASN A 151 16.04 19.85 -18.85
CA ASN A 151 16.76 20.78 -17.98
C ASN A 151 15.94 21.22 -16.76
N ASP A 152 14.63 20.95 -16.76
CA ASP A 152 13.73 21.16 -15.62
C ASP A 152 13.31 19.80 -15.06
N TYR A 153 14.00 19.35 -14.00
CA TYR A 153 13.84 18.02 -13.42
C TYR A 153 13.65 18.05 -11.90
N ALA A 154 13.29 19.22 -11.37
CA ALA A 154 12.87 19.33 -9.98
C ALA A 154 11.56 18.56 -9.76
N ILE A 155 11.29 18.17 -8.51
CA ILE A 155 9.97 17.61 -8.15
C ILE A 155 8.90 18.64 -8.50
N GLY A 156 7.86 18.20 -9.20
CA GLY A 156 6.78 19.03 -9.73
C GLY A 156 6.97 19.47 -11.19
N ALA A 157 8.12 19.19 -11.82
CA ALA A 157 8.35 19.61 -13.20
C ALA A 157 7.35 18.96 -14.20
N PRO A 158 7.00 19.65 -15.29
CA PRO A 158 6.08 19.12 -16.30
C PRO A 158 6.61 17.86 -17.00
N ALA A 159 5.74 16.87 -17.14
CA ALA A 159 6.02 15.60 -17.78
C ALA A 159 5.03 15.28 -18.91
N LYS A 160 5.51 14.55 -19.92
CA LYS A 160 4.72 13.97 -21.00
C LYS A 160 3.91 12.74 -20.55
N GLY A 161 4.28 12.14 -19.41
CA GLY A 161 3.66 10.95 -18.84
C GLY A 161 4.64 9.76 -18.79
N LEU A 162 4.11 8.55 -19.02
CA LEU A 162 4.80 7.25 -18.99
C LEU A 162 6.21 7.24 -19.58
N ALA A 163 7.11 6.52 -18.91
CA ALA A 163 8.46 6.24 -19.37
C ALA A 163 8.90 4.83 -18.96
N MET A 164 9.87 4.27 -19.70
CA MET A 164 10.59 3.01 -19.41
C MET A 164 9.75 1.72 -19.52
N THR A 165 8.58 1.66 -18.89
CA THR A 165 7.66 0.52 -18.91
C THR A 165 6.24 0.98 -19.31
N PRO A 166 5.35 0.06 -19.74
CA PRO A 166 4.01 0.41 -20.18
C PRO A 166 3.14 1.11 -19.12
N ASP A 167 3.36 0.82 -17.85
CA ASP A 167 2.68 1.44 -16.70
C ASP A 167 3.56 2.46 -15.96
N GLY A 168 4.81 2.63 -16.41
CA GLY A 168 5.81 3.52 -15.85
C GLY A 168 6.44 3.01 -14.54
N SER A 169 6.07 1.83 -14.04
CA SER A 169 6.66 1.26 -12.83
C SER A 169 8.07 0.73 -13.11
N VAL A 170 8.99 0.92 -12.17
CA VAL A 170 10.37 0.45 -12.26
C VAL A 170 10.76 -0.21 -10.95
N SER A 171 11.14 -1.50 -10.98
CA SER A 171 11.57 -2.21 -9.76
C SER A 171 12.84 -1.61 -9.16
N TYR A 172 13.03 -1.68 -7.84
CA TYR A 172 14.26 -1.21 -7.19
C TYR A 172 15.51 -1.85 -7.79
N ARG A 173 15.46 -3.15 -8.13
CA ARG A 173 16.54 -3.84 -8.86
C ARG A 173 16.90 -3.15 -10.18
N GLN A 174 15.91 -2.79 -10.98
CA GLN A 174 16.15 -2.07 -12.25
C GLN A 174 16.70 -0.67 -11.97
N ILE A 175 16.16 0.04 -10.98
CA ILE A 175 16.66 1.38 -10.60
C ILE A 175 18.13 1.30 -10.21
N LYS A 176 18.53 0.35 -9.34
CA LYS A 176 19.93 0.12 -8.97
C LYS A 176 20.81 -0.15 -10.20
N TRP A 177 20.33 -0.95 -11.14
CA TRP A 177 21.03 -1.20 -12.39
C TRP A 177 21.21 0.08 -13.23
N TYR A 178 20.17 0.91 -13.34
CA TYR A 178 20.21 2.17 -14.06
C TYR A 178 21.18 3.18 -13.43
N LEU A 179 21.12 3.38 -12.11
CA LEU A 179 22.04 4.27 -11.39
C LEU A 179 23.51 3.88 -11.66
N ASN A 180 23.81 2.59 -11.58
CA ASN A 180 25.17 2.08 -11.82
C ASN A 180 25.59 2.20 -13.29
N SER A 181 24.73 1.81 -14.22
CA SER A 181 25.07 1.76 -15.65
C SER A 181 25.26 3.15 -16.26
N TYR A 182 24.53 4.15 -15.76
CA TYR A 182 24.62 5.53 -16.23
C TYR A 182 25.45 6.44 -15.32
N GLY A 183 26.02 5.92 -14.22
CA GLY A 183 26.81 6.72 -13.26
C GLY A 183 26.01 7.85 -12.60
N VAL A 184 24.70 7.67 -12.42
CA VAL A 184 23.79 8.68 -11.88
C VAL A 184 23.69 8.50 -10.37
N GLN A 185 23.86 9.59 -9.63
CA GLN A 185 23.59 9.64 -8.19
C GLN A 185 22.16 10.13 -7.95
N PRO A 186 21.38 9.47 -7.09
CA PRO A 186 20.06 9.94 -6.75
C PRO A 186 20.11 11.18 -5.85
N THR A 187 19.10 12.03 -5.98
CA THR A 187 18.88 13.20 -5.14
C THR A 187 17.81 12.90 -4.11
N PHE A 188 18.17 13.02 -2.83
CA PHE A 188 17.23 12.90 -1.72
C PHE A 188 16.41 14.17 -1.55
N ASN A 189 15.11 14.02 -1.37
CA ASN A 189 14.22 15.11 -0.97
C ASN A 189 13.67 14.86 0.44
N SER A 190 14.05 15.72 1.39
CA SER A 190 13.66 15.59 2.79
C SER A 190 12.20 15.96 3.06
N THR A 191 11.61 16.86 2.28
CA THR A 191 10.20 17.25 2.42
C THR A 191 9.26 16.09 2.15
N TYR A 192 9.59 15.26 1.15
CA TYR A 192 8.76 14.14 0.71
C TYR A 192 9.30 12.78 1.15
N VAL A 193 10.51 12.73 1.70
CA VAL A 193 11.19 11.52 2.15
C VAL A 193 11.22 10.48 1.03
N VAL A 194 11.87 10.85 -0.07
CA VAL A 194 11.95 10.06 -1.30
C VAL A 194 13.23 10.42 -2.05
N ASN A 195 13.73 9.50 -2.86
CA ASN A 195 14.80 9.77 -3.81
C ASN A 195 14.26 9.94 -5.21
N TYR A 196 15.02 10.66 -6.02
CA TYR A 196 14.77 10.71 -7.45
C TYR A 196 16.06 10.82 -8.24
N CYS A 197 16.01 10.42 -9.51
CA CYS A 197 17.13 10.59 -10.43
C CYS A 197 16.65 10.94 -11.83
N LYS A 198 17.54 11.49 -12.65
CA LYS A 198 17.31 11.77 -14.06
C LYS A 198 18.27 10.98 -14.94
N ILE A 199 17.75 10.34 -15.98
CA ILE A 199 18.52 9.62 -17.01
C ILE A 199 18.04 10.11 -18.38
N GLY A 200 18.85 10.91 -19.06
CA GLY A 200 18.43 11.54 -20.32
C GLY A 200 17.20 12.44 -20.10
N SER A 201 16.07 12.10 -20.72
CA SER A 201 14.79 12.78 -20.52
C SER A 201 13.87 12.09 -19.51
N PHE A 202 14.31 10.99 -18.90
CA PHE A 202 13.51 10.25 -17.92
C PHE A 202 13.82 10.73 -16.51
N TRP A 203 12.78 10.82 -15.71
CA TRP A 203 12.86 11.09 -14.28
C TRP A 203 12.26 9.91 -13.54
N ILE A 204 12.92 9.41 -12.50
CA ILE A 204 12.47 8.26 -11.71
C ILE A 204 12.41 8.68 -10.26
N GLY A 205 11.25 8.51 -9.60
CA GLY A 205 11.07 8.72 -8.17
C GLY A 205 10.89 7.38 -7.45
N PHE A 206 11.61 7.16 -6.35
CA PHE A 206 11.71 5.85 -5.70
C PHE A 206 12.20 5.92 -4.24
N ASP A 207 12.03 4.82 -3.53
CA ASP A 207 12.61 4.60 -2.20
C ASP A 207 13.89 3.76 -2.32
N ASP A 208 14.96 4.19 -1.66
CA ASP A 208 16.18 3.39 -1.48
C ASP A 208 16.34 2.97 -0.02
N VAL A 209 17.50 2.39 0.30
CA VAL A 209 17.86 1.94 1.66
C VAL A 209 17.63 3.04 2.70
N GLU A 210 18.11 4.26 2.47
CA GLU A 210 18.00 5.32 3.48
C GLU A 210 16.57 5.82 3.63
N VAL A 211 15.83 5.93 2.53
CA VAL A 211 14.40 6.28 2.59
C VAL A 211 13.60 5.20 3.34
N VAL A 212 13.85 3.92 3.06
CA VAL A 212 13.21 2.79 3.76
C VAL A 212 13.51 2.86 5.27
N LYS A 213 14.77 3.08 5.67
CA LYS A 213 15.13 3.23 7.11
C LYS A 213 14.36 4.36 7.78
N ILE A 214 14.22 5.51 7.10
CA ILE A 214 13.47 6.65 7.65
C ILE A 214 12.00 6.27 7.85
N LYS A 215 11.37 5.62 6.86
CA LYS A 215 9.96 5.22 6.93
C LYS A 215 9.71 4.11 7.98
N VAL A 216 10.61 3.14 8.11
CA VAL A 216 10.55 2.11 9.17
C VAL A 216 10.74 2.76 10.55
N SER A 217 11.68 3.69 10.68
CA SER A 217 11.89 4.44 11.92
C SER A 217 10.66 5.24 12.31
N TYR A 218 9.98 5.86 11.33
CA TYR A 218 8.71 6.53 11.54
C TYR A 218 7.62 5.57 12.06
N ALA A 219 7.45 4.40 11.44
CA ALA A 219 6.48 3.40 11.88
C ALA A 219 6.72 3.00 13.35
N LYS A 220 7.98 2.77 13.72
CA LYS A 220 8.39 2.47 15.10
C LYS A 220 8.07 3.61 16.07
N GLN A 221 8.43 4.86 15.72
CA GLN A 221 8.17 6.04 16.57
C GLN A 221 6.68 6.31 16.77
N LYS A 222 5.84 5.98 15.79
CA LYS A 222 4.38 6.10 15.88
C LYS A 222 3.68 4.94 16.60
N GLY A 223 4.43 3.90 16.98
CA GLY A 223 3.84 2.70 17.58
C GLY A 223 2.93 1.95 16.61
N LEU A 224 3.25 1.99 15.30
CA LEU A 224 2.58 1.15 14.31
C LEU A 224 2.91 -0.33 14.59
N LEU A 225 2.05 -1.24 14.15
CA LEU A 225 2.27 -2.68 14.29
C LEU A 225 3.54 -3.13 13.54
N GLY A 226 3.82 -2.48 12.41
CA GLY A 226 4.99 -2.78 11.58
C GLY A 226 4.88 -2.12 10.21
N TYR A 227 5.49 -2.76 9.22
CA TYR A 227 5.43 -2.37 7.81
C TYR A 227 5.21 -3.59 6.91
N SER A 228 4.65 -3.37 5.73
CA SER A 228 4.51 -4.35 4.65
C SER A 228 5.21 -3.81 3.41
N VAL A 229 5.49 -4.67 2.43
CA VAL A 229 6.27 -4.29 1.24
C VAL A 229 5.55 -4.68 -0.05
N PHE A 230 5.56 -3.79 -1.04
CA PHE A 230 5.00 -4.03 -2.36
C PHE A 230 6.05 -3.74 -3.47
N GLN A 231 6.64 -4.75 -4.08
CA GLN A 231 6.53 -6.16 -3.73
C GLN A 231 7.91 -6.77 -3.64
N VAL A 232 8.00 -7.85 -2.87
CA VAL A 232 9.25 -8.56 -2.56
C VAL A 232 10.12 -8.82 -3.81
N PRO A 233 9.57 -9.29 -4.96
CA PRO A 233 10.39 -9.53 -6.16
C PRO A 233 11.01 -8.29 -6.81
N ASN A 234 10.60 -7.08 -6.42
CA ASN A 234 11.17 -5.84 -6.96
C ASN A 234 12.46 -5.42 -6.25
N ASP A 235 12.77 -6.02 -5.09
CA ASP A 235 14.05 -5.85 -4.42
C ASP A 235 15.20 -6.38 -5.30
N ASP A 236 16.44 -6.03 -4.95
CA ASP A 236 17.60 -6.57 -5.64
C ASP A 236 17.93 -8.01 -5.20
N MET A 237 18.88 -8.64 -5.92
CA MET A 237 19.26 -10.03 -5.68
C MET A 237 19.86 -10.27 -4.28
N ASP A 238 20.33 -9.21 -3.63
CA ASP A 238 20.91 -9.25 -2.28
C ASP A 238 19.85 -9.03 -1.19
N TRP A 239 18.58 -8.81 -1.59
CA TRP A 239 17.46 -8.48 -0.71
C TRP A 239 17.75 -7.23 0.13
N THR A 240 18.41 -6.24 -0.49
CA THR A 240 18.98 -5.11 0.22
C THR A 240 17.90 -4.33 0.98
N LEU A 241 16.76 -4.04 0.36
CA LEU A 241 15.67 -3.33 1.05
C LEU A 241 15.05 -4.22 2.14
N SER A 242 14.86 -5.51 1.86
CA SER A 242 14.26 -6.46 2.81
C SER A 242 15.09 -6.68 4.07
N ARG A 243 16.41 -6.48 4.00
CA ARG A 243 17.33 -6.56 5.15
C ARG A 243 17.54 -5.23 5.88
N THR A 244 16.87 -4.16 5.44
CA THR A 244 17.10 -2.79 5.92
C THR A 244 16.22 -2.41 7.14
N GLY A 245 15.24 -3.24 7.53
CA GLY A 245 14.30 -2.95 8.62
C GLY A 245 14.73 -3.34 10.03
#